data_AF-A0A2V6C0A1-F1
#
_entry.id   AF-A0A2V6C0A1-F1
#
_cell.length_a   1.000
_cell.length_b   1.000
_cell.length_c   1.000
_cell.angle_alpha   90.00
_cell.angle_beta   90.00
_cell.angle_gamma   90.00
#
_symmetry.space_group_name_H-M   'P 1'
#
loop_
_entity.id
_entity.type
_entity.pdbx_description
1 polymer ?
#
loop_
_entity_poly.entity_id
_entity_poly.type
_entity_poly.pdbx_seq_one_letter_code
_entity_poly.pdbx_strand_id
1 'polypeptide(L)'
;MCIRFSSTLISEQRAQNAPIVIANFIVIPFVWSSYHLGQPTLVLLALMLGAFLSLRHGQEILAGALVALAVAIKAFPLLAIFYFVYRRYWTAAISLVIALVILLFLLPIPFRGWHQTLNDARDWQRGMLHYEQGGIAQRPERGYTWKNQSIFGLANRLLRRVSVDETPRPPVYANVADLDFRTVNIVIIASALLLGFSFVGAMPRQRAPEGDAREFAALLLLILIFTPLAFGYLFVWLMFPLALLIKRSLDRAESMSPACLLIALALLTATAIAPRFAQIYGSLFLAALSLYLALAADLRCRLRLIAR
;
A
#
# COMPACT_ATOMS: atom_id res chain seq x y z
N MET A 1 -0.13 2.54 18.48
CA MET A 1 -0.76 1.25 18.10
C MET A 1 0.02 0.50 17.03
N CYS A 2 0.37 1.11 15.88
CA CYS A 2 1.05 0.44 14.78
C CYS A 2 2.31 -0.34 15.22
N ILE A 3 3.19 0.26 16.02
CA ILE A 3 4.42 -0.40 16.51
C ILE A 3 4.11 -1.70 17.26
N ARG A 4 3.11 -1.65 18.15
CA ARG A 4 2.65 -2.82 18.92
C ARG A 4 2.11 -3.89 17.99
N PHE A 5 1.25 -3.52 17.03
CA PHE A 5 0.67 -4.48 16.09
C PHE A 5 1.72 -5.12 15.19
N SER A 6 2.66 -4.33 14.68
CA SER A 6 3.81 -4.83 13.91
C SER A 6 4.65 -5.82 14.72
N SER A 7 4.96 -5.49 15.98
CA SER A 7 5.71 -6.37 16.88
C SER A 7 5.00 -7.71 17.08
N THR A 8 3.70 -7.69 17.36
CA THR A 8 2.90 -8.91 17.53
C THR A 8 2.82 -9.74 16.24
N LEU A 9 2.65 -9.10 15.08
CA LEU A 9 2.61 -9.80 13.79
C LEU A 9 3.96 -10.45 13.43
N ILE A 10 5.08 -9.81 13.78
CA ILE A 10 6.44 -10.29 13.44
C ILE A 10 6.94 -11.41 14.37
N SER A 11 6.36 -11.60 15.57
CA SER A 11 6.54 -12.73 16.51
C SER A 11 7.95 -13.34 16.63
N GLU A 12 8.71 -12.94 17.65
CA GLU A 12 9.48 -13.78 18.60
C GLU A 12 10.28 -12.86 19.55
N GLN A 13 10.24 -13.19 20.85
CA GLN A 13 10.76 -12.53 22.06
C GLN A 13 10.88 -10.99 22.08
N ARG A 14 10.28 -10.40 23.12
CA ARG A 14 10.23 -8.97 23.49
C ARG A 14 11.58 -8.23 23.57
N ALA A 15 12.70 -8.93 23.29
CA ALA A 15 14.07 -8.50 23.50
C ALA A 15 14.84 -8.04 22.25
N GLN A 16 14.31 -8.09 21.03
CA GLN A 16 14.97 -7.44 19.87
C GLN A 16 14.02 -6.62 19.01
N ASN A 17 13.53 -5.51 19.57
CA ASN A 17 12.77 -4.49 18.84
C ASN A 17 13.63 -3.66 17.87
N ALA A 18 14.94 -3.92 17.76
CA ALA A 18 15.86 -3.13 16.95
C ALA A 18 15.39 -2.98 15.48
N PRO A 19 14.94 -4.03 14.76
CA PRO A 19 14.41 -3.88 13.40
C PRO A 19 13.19 -2.96 13.31
N ILE A 20 12.31 -3.00 14.32
CA ILE A 20 11.13 -2.14 14.40
C ILE A 20 11.56 -0.70 14.65
N VAL A 21 12.49 -0.47 15.58
CA VAL A 21 13.02 0.87 15.88
C VAL A 21 13.71 1.47 14.65
N ILE A 22 14.57 0.70 13.98
CA ILE A 22 15.26 1.12 12.75
C ILE A 22 14.24 1.47 11.66
N ALA A 23 13.26 0.60 11.41
CA ALA A 23 12.21 0.87 10.42
C ALA A 23 11.41 2.13 10.74
N ASN A 24 11.06 2.35 12.02
CA ASN A 24 10.35 3.56 12.46
C ASN A 24 11.19 4.82 12.29
N PHE A 25 12.49 4.74 12.57
CA PHE A 25 13.42 5.85 12.33
C PHE A 25 13.50 6.20 10.85
N ILE A 26 13.59 5.20 9.97
CA ILE A 26 13.61 5.39 8.51
C ILE A 26 12.33 6.09 8.02
N VAL A 27 11.16 5.70 8.52
CA VAL A 27 9.87 6.28 8.06
C VAL A 27 9.47 7.56 8.81
N ILE A 28 10.28 8.06 9.75
CA ILE A 28 9.92 9.23 10.56
C ILE A 28 9.58 10.48 9.75
N PRO A 29 10.21 10.78 8.59
CA PRO A 29 9.82 11.94 7.79
C PRO A 29 8.39 11.81 7.24
N PHE A 30 7.94 10.59 6.93
CA PHE A 30 6.58 10.33 6.47
C PHE A 30 5.57 10.41 7.61
N VAL A 31 5.95 9.97 8.82
CA VAL A 31 5.16 10.19 10.04
C VAL A 31 4.92 11.68 10.25
N TRP A 32 6.00 12.47 10.25
CA TRP A 32 5.92 13.92 10.37
C TRP A 32 5.02 14.53 9.28
N SER A 33 5.23 14.16 8.02
CA SER A 33 4.41 14.62 6.90
C SER A 33 2.93 14.29 7.08
N SER A 34 2.61 13.10 7.60
CA SER A 34 1.22 12.72 7.89
C SER A 34 0.59 13.62 8.94
N TYR A 35 1.29 13.92 10.04
CA TYR A 35 0.78 14.83 11.07
C TYR A 35 0.67 16.27 10.57
N HIS A 36 1.71 16.77 9.92
CA HIS A 36 1.76 18.13 9.39
C HIS A 36 0.63 18.41 8.39
N LEU A 37 0.24 17.41 7.59
CA LEU A 37 -0.81 17.52 6.58
C LEU A 37 -2.18 17.01 7.06
N GLY A 38 -2.33 16.67 8.35
CA GLY A 38 -3.57 16.17 8.94
C GLY A 38 -4.08 14.87 8.29
N GLN A 39 -3.19 14.04 7.74
CA GLN A 39 -3.57 12.84 7.01
C GLN A 39 -3.84 11.67 7.96
N PRO A 40 -4.92 10.88 7.76
CA PRO A 40 -5.29 9.76 8.62
C PRO A 40 -4.43 8.50 8.38
N THR A 41 -3.26 8.63 7.75
CA THR A 41 -2.49 7.51 7.22
C THR A 41 -2.08 6.49 8.28
N LEU A 42 -1.66 6.97 9.46
CA LEU A 42 -1.30 6.10 10.59
C LEU A 42 -2.53 5.37 11.16
N VAL A 43 -3.70 6.01 11.16
CA VAL A 43 -4.96 5.38 11.56
C VAL A 43 -5.30 4.26 10.56
N LEU A 44 -5.21 4.53 9.26
CA LEU A 44 -5.44 3.52 8.23
C LEU A 44 -4.46 2.34 8.37
N LEU A 45 -3.17 2.60 8.63
CA LEU A 45 -2.19 1.55 8.89
C LEU A 45 -2.55 0.74 10.14
N ALA A 46 -2.97 1.39 11.23
CA ALA A 46 -3.38 0.72 12.45
C ALA A 46 -4.60 -0.19 12.23
N LEU A 47 -5.59 0.26 11.45
CA LEU A 47 -6.76 -0.53 11.08
C LEU A 47 -6.37 -1.76 10.26
N MET A 48 -5.48 -1.62 9.28
CA MET A 48 -5.00 -2.75 8.48
C MET A 48 -4.22 -3.77 9.31
N LEU A 49 -3.26 -3.31 10.12
CA LEU A 49 -2.49 -4.21 10.99
C LEU A 49 -3.39 -4.87 12.06
N GLY A 50 -4.38 -4.15 12.57
CA GLY A 50 -5.42 -4.68 13.45
C GLY A 50 -6.24 -5.77 12.76
N ALA A 51 -6.67 -5.54 11.52
CA ALA A 51 -7.40 -6.54 10.73
C ALA A 51 -6.58 -7.80 10.51
N PHE A 52 -5.29 -7.67 10.19
CA PHE A 52 -4.38 -8.81 10.03
C PHE A 52 -4.17 -9.57 11.33
N LEU A 53 -4.07 -8.88 12.47
CA LEU A 53 -4.05 -9.53 13.77
C LEU A 53 -5.36 -10.27 14.04
N SER A 54 -6.51 -9.68 13.75
CA SER A 54 -7.80 -10.35 13.90
C SER A 54 -7.89 -11.62 13.04
N LEU A 55 -7.42 -11.59 11.79
CA LEU A 55 -7.32 -12.81 10.95
C LEU A 55 -6.40 -13.87 11.54
N ARG A 56 -5.27 -13.47 12.13
CA ARG A 56 -4.35 -14.42 12.78
C ARG A 56 -4.99 -15.11 13.98
N HIS A 57 -5.90 -14.44 14.68
CA HIS A 57 -6.66 -15.00 15.81
C HIS A 57 -8.01 -15.63 15.41
N GLY A 58 -8.30 -15.77 14.10
CA GLY A 58 -9.57 -16.34 13.62
C GLY A 58 -10.79 -15.42 13.76
N GLN A 59 -10.60 -14.15 14.14
CA GLN A 59 -11.66 -13.16 14.28
C GLN A 59 -11.98 -12.48 12.93
N GLU A 60 -12.47 -13.26 11.97
CA GLU A 60 -12.71 -12.81 10.60
C GLU A 60 -13.71 -11.65 10.50
N ILE A 61 -14.77 -11.66 11.32
CA ILE A 61 -15.77 -10.59 11.33
C ILE A 61 -15.11 -9.25 11.67
N LEU A 62 -14.32 -9.21 12.75
CA LEU A 62 -13.62 -8.00 13.16
C LEU A 62 -12.59 -7.56 12.10
N ALA A 63 -11.89 -8.50 11.48
CA ALA A 63 -10.96 -8.18 10.39
C ALA A 63 -11.66 -7.48 9.22
N GLY A 64 -12.79 -8.03 8.76
CA GLY A 64 -13.60 -7.42 7.71
C GLY A 64 -14.09 -6.03 8.08
N ALA A 65 -14.60 -5.84 9.30
CA ALA A 65 -15.08 -4.55 9.79
C ALA A 65 -13.97 -3.49 9.90
N LEU A 66 -12.77 -3.88 10.35
CA LEU A 66 -11.61 -2.97 10.43
C LEU A 66 -11.15 -2.54 9.03
N VAL A 67 -11.12 -3.45 8.05
CA VAL A 67 -10.83 -3.08 6.65
C VAL A 67 -11.92 -2.19 6.08
N ALA A 68 -13.21 -2.50 6.33
CA ALA A 68 -14.33 -1.66 5.89
C ALA A 68 -14.23 -0.23 6.42
N LEU A 69 -13.87 -0.06 7.70
CA LEU A 69 -13.65 1.26 8.28
C LEU A 69 -12.49 1.99 7.61
N ALA A 70 -11.39 1.30 7.32
CA ALA A 70 -10.27 1.87 6.58
C ALA A 70 -10.69 2.29 5.16
N VAL A 71 -11.49 1.47 4.47
CA VAL A 71 -12.03 1.75 3.14
C VAL A 71 -12.95 2.96 3.17
N ALA A 72 -13.87 3.05 4.12
CA ALA A 72 -14.79 4.18 4.23
C ALA A 72 -14.04 5.52 4.40
N ILE A 73 -12.92 5.51 5.14
CA ILE A 73 -12.05 6.68 5.28
C ILE A 73 -11.31 6.98 3.96
N LYS A 74 -10.78 5.95 3.28
CA LYS A 74 -10.08 6.09 1.99
C LYS A 74 -10.17 4.78 1.21
N ALA A 75 -10.55 4.80 -0.06
CA ALA A 75 -10.99 3.59 -0.75
C ALA A 75 -9.91 2.49 -0.99
N PHE A 76 -8.62 2.83 -1.04
CA PHE A 76 -7.57 1.91 -1.48
C PHE A 76 -7.37 0.61 -0.66
N PRO A 77 -7.66 0.55 0.66
CA PRO A 77 -7.57 -0.71 1.42
C PRO A 77 -8.55 -1.78 0.94
N LEU A 78 -9.51 -1.43 0.08
CA LEU A 78 -10.50 -2.36 -0.50
C LEU A 78 -9.81 -3.49 -1.26
N LEU A 79 -8.61 -3.25 -1.80
CA LEU A 79 -7.80 -4.26 -2.47
C LEU A 79 -7.49 -5.49 -1.57
N ALA A 80 -7.58 -5.36 -0.24
CA ALA A 80 -7.46 -6.50 0.67
C ALA A 80 -8.56 -7.56 0.47
N ILE A 81 -9.71 -7.21 -0.14
CA ILE A 81 -10.77 -8.17 -0.42
C ILE A 81 -10.30 -9.30 -1.34
N PHE A 82 -9.40 -9.02 -2.29
CA PHE A 82 -8.84 -10.05 -3.17
C PHE A 82 -8.04 -11.09 -2.39
N TYR A 83 -7.30 -10.64 -1.37
CA TYR A 83 -6.60 -11.53 -0.47
C TYR A 83 -7.59 -12.35 0.39
N PHE A 84 -8.68 -11.75 0.87
CA PHE A 84 -9.72 -12.47 1.62
C PHE A 84 -10.35 -13.57 0.79
N VAL A 85 -10.73 -13.27 -0.45
CA VAL A 85 -11.29 -14.24 -1.39
C VAL A 85 -10.28 -15.34 -1.71
N TYR A 86 -9.03 -14.98 -2.03
CA TYR A 86 -7.99 -15.95 -2.37
C TYR A 86 -7.70 -16.92 -1.22
N ARG A 87 -7.56 -16.39 0.02
CA ARG A 87 -7.35 -17.20 1.23
C ARG A 87 -8.62 -17.81 1.80
N ARG A 88 -9.77 -17.65 1.14
CA ARG A 88 -11.07 -18.18 1.56
C ARG A 88 -11.55 -17.66 2.92
N TYR A 89 -11.13 -16.45 3.31
CA TYR A 89 -11.72 -15.71 4.44
C TYR A 89 -13.08 -15.11 4.04
N TRP A 90 -14.03 -15.99 3.70
CA TRP A 90 -15.35 -15.57 3.22
C TRP A 90 -16.09 -14.74 4.27
N THR A 91 -15.95 -15.09 5.54
CA THR A 91 -16.57 -14.34 6.64
C THR A 91 -15.98 -12.93 6.74
N ALA A 92 -14.67 -12.78 6.55
CA ALA A 92 -14.04 -11.45 6.52
C ALA A 92 -14.48 -10.63 5.30
N ALA A 93 -14.59 -11.25 4.13
CA ALA A 93 -15.07 -10.58 2.91
C ALA A 93 -16.53 -10.12 3.04
N ILE A 94 -17.41 -10.99 3.54
CA ILE A 94 -18.82 -10.65 3.79
C ILE A 94 -18.92 -9.56 4.85
N SER A 95 -18.18 -9.68 5.96
CA SER A 95 -18.14 -8.67 7.01
C SER A 95 -17.67 -7.31 6.47
N LEU A 96 -16.65 -7.29 5.61
CA LEU A 96 -16.19 -6.06 4.95
C LEU A 96 -17.33 -5.41 4.16
N VAL A 97 -18.03 -6.17 3.31
CA VAL A 97 -19.12 -5.64 2.48
C VAL A 97 -20.26 -5.13 3.34
N ILE A 98 -20.71 -5.90 4.34
CA ILE A 98 -21.81 -5.51 5.23
C ILE A 98 -21.44 -4.25 6.03
N ALA A 99 -20.24 -4.21 6.61
CA ALA A 99 -19.78 -3.06 7.37
C ALA A 99 -19.63 -1.81 6.48
N LEU A 100 -19.22 -1.95 5.21
CA LEU A 100 -19.22 -0.84 4.26
C LEU A 100 -20.63 -0.32 3.96
N VAL A 101 -21.59 -1.22 3.75
CA VAL A 101 -23.00 -0.82 3.55
C VAL A 101 -23.51 -0.08 4.78
N ILE A 102 -23.18 -0.56 5.97
CA ILE A 102 -23.54 0.11 7.22
C ILE A 102 -22.89 1.50 7.28
N LEU A 103 -21.58 1.61 7.11
CA LEU A 103 -20.84 2.86 7.30
C LEU A 103 -21.19 3.93 6.27
N LEU A 104 -21.37 3.55 5.00
CA LEU A 104 -21.60 4.51 3.91
C LEU A 104 -23.09 4.80 3.69
N PHE A 105 -24.00 3.91 4.11
CA PHE A 105 -25.44 4.07 3.87
C PHE A 105 -26.30 4.03 5.14
N LEU A 106 -26.25 2.95 5.93
CA LEU A 106 -27.19 2.82 7.05
C LEU A 106 -26.91 3.79 8.20
N LEU A 107 -25.63 4.01 8.53
CA LEU A 107 -25.21 4.88 9.62
C LEU A 107 -25.51 6.35 9.32
N PRO A 108 -25.30 6.90 8.10
CA PRO A 108 -25.61 8.31 7.83
C PRO A 108 -27.11 8.62 7.68
N ILE A 109 -27.96 7.65 7.32
CA ILE A 109 -29.40 7.88 7.06
C ILE A 109 -30.11 8.61 8.21
N PRO A 110 -29.98 8.23 9.49
CA PRO A 110 -30.63 8.95 10.60
C PRO A 110 -30.18 10.40 10.76
N PHE A 111 -28.97 10.77 10.29
CA PHE A 111 -28.40 12.11 10.47
C PHE A 111 -28.56 13.00 9.23
N ARG A 112 -28.54 12.40 8.03
CA ARG A 112 -28.48 13.10 6.74
C ARG A 112 -29.75 12.92 5.91
N GLY A 113 -30.54 11.88 6.18
CA GLY A 113 -31.68 11.47 5.36
C GLY A 113 -31.29 10.65 4.12
N TRP A 114 -32.22 9.83 3.62
CA TRP A 114 -31.97 8.88 2.53
C TRP A 114 -31.33 9.50 1.28
N HIS A 115 -31.93 10.58 0.75
CA HIS A 115 -31.49 11.22 -0.48
C HIS A 115 -30.08 11.83 -0.34
N GLN A 116 -29.79 12.50 0.78
CA GLN A 116 -28.48 13.10 0.99
C GLN A 116 -27.41 12.02 1.18
N THR A 117 -27.69 10.95 1.90
CA THR A 117 -26.75 9.84 2.07
C THR A 117 -26.34 9.22 0.73
N LEU A 118 -27.30 9.03 -0.20
CA LEU A 118 -26.99 8.53 -1.54
C LEU A 118 -26.10 9.51 -2.34
N ASN A 119 -26.33 10.82 -2.20
CA ASN A 119 -25.50 11.83 -2.85
C ASN A 119 -24.09 11.87 -2.22
N ASP A 120 -23.98 11.83 -0.90
CA ASP A 120 -22.70 11.78 -0.17
C ASP A 120 -21.89 10.53 -0.59
N ALA A 121 -22.55 9.38 -0.75
CA ALA A 121 -21.91 8.15 -1.22
C ALA A 121 -21.41 8.26 -2.68
N ARG A 122 -22.17 8.92 -3.56
CA ARG A 122 -21.74 9.22 -4.94
C ARG A 122 -20.57 10.20 -4.97
N ASP A 123 -20.59 11.22 -4.10
CA ASP A 123 -19.51 12.20 -3.99
C ASP A 123 -18.23 11.57 -3.45
N TRP A 124 -18.35 10.69 -2.46
CA TRP A 124 -17.26 9.87 -1.96
C TRP A 124 -16.71 8.97 -3.07
N GLN A 125 -17.57 8.28 -3.81
CA GLN A 125 -17.16 7.37 -4.90
C GLN A 125 -16.42 8.14 -6.00
N ARG A 126 -17.00 9.24 -6.50
CA ARG A 126 -16.35 10.11 -7.49
C ARG A 126 -15.04 10.66 -6.93
N GLY A 127 -15.06 11.10 -5.69
CA GLY A 127 -13.90 11.69 -5.05
C GLY A 127 -12.72 10.74 -4.86
N MET A 128 -13.00 9.45 -4.63
CA MET A 128 -11.98 8.45 -4.31
C MET A 128 -11.53 7.63 -5.52
N LEU A 129 -12.41 7.40 -6.49
CA LEU A 129 -12.19 6.43 -7.58
C LEU A 129 -12.09 7.05 -8.98
N HIS A 130 -12.44 8.33 -9.15
CA HIS A 130 -12.35 8.99 -10.45
C HIS A 130 -10.91 8.97 -11.00
N TYR A 131 -10.75 8.58 -12.26
CA TYR A 131 -9.46 8.52 -12.93
C TYR A 131 -9.66 8.77 -14.42
N GLU A 132 -9.07 9.85 -14.93
CA GLU A 132 -9.20 10.28 -16.32
C GLU A 132 -7.91 10.94 -16.81
N GLN A 133 -7.83 11.23 -18.10
CA GLN A 133 -6.62 11.78 -18.73
C GLN A 133 -6.10 13.06 -18.08
N GLY A 134 -7.01 13.90 -17.57
CA GLY A 134 -6.74 15.19 -16.95
C GLY A 134 -6.51 15.14 -15.44
N GLY A 135 -6.69 13.98 -14.78
CA GLY A 135 -6.59 13.95 -13.32
C GLY A 135 -6.85 12.61 -12.64
N ILE A 136 -6.36 12.54 -11.40
CA ILE A 136 -6.60 11.40 -10.50
C ILE A 136 -7.38 11.88 -9.29
N ALA A 137 -8.51 11.23 -9.02
CA ALA A 137 -9.40 11.51 -7.88
C ALA A 137 -9.74 13.01 -7.79
N GLN A 138 -9.88 13.56 -6.59
CA GLN A 138 -10.12 14.99 -6.35
C GLN A 138 -8.89 15.90 -6.62
N ARG A 139 -7.84 15.42 -7.29
CA ARG A 139 -6.55 16.13 -7.40
C ARG A 139 -6.01 16.16 -8.83
N PRO A 140 -6.70 16.79 -9.80
CA PRO A 140 -6.28 16.82 -11.20
C PRO A 140 -4.89 17.41 -11.39
N GLU A 141 -4.60 18.55 -10.76
CA GLU A 141 -3.30 19.23 -10.88
C GLU A 141 -2.14 18.51 -10.18
N ARG A 142 -2.44 17.64 -9.21
CA ARG A 142 -1.42 16.96 -8.38
C ARG A 142 -1.27 15.48 -8.71
N GLY A 143 -2.18 14.92 -9.50
CA GLY A 143 -2.27 13.49 -9.75
C GLY A 143 -1.04 12.93 -10.48
N TYR A 144 -0.43 13.71 -11.37
CA TYR A 144 0.71 13.26 -12.18
C TYR A 144 2.05 13.91 -11.79
N THR A 145 2.04 14.76 -10.76
CA THR A 145 3.25 15.49 -10.33
C THR A 145 4.22 14.58 -9.61
N TRP A 146 5.46 15.02 -9.43
CA TRP A 146 6.54 14.28 -8.76
C TRP A 146 6.14 13.79 -7.37
N LYS A 147 5.20 14.46 -6.69
CA LYS A 147 4.73 14.03 -5.37
C LYS A 147 3.97 12.71 -5.43
N ASN A 148 3.27 12.39 -6.52
CA ASN A 148 2.55 11.12 -6.65
C ASN A 148 3.51 10.01 -7.04
N GLN A 149 3.66 9.04 -6.14
CA GLN A 149 4.56 7.90 -6.26
C GLN A 149 3.77 6.59 -6.44
N SER A 150 2.52 6.67 -6.90
CA SER A 150 1.77 5.49 -7.32
C SER A 150 2.19 5.05 -8.71
N ILE A 151 1.80 3.83 -9.10
CA ILE A 151 1.98 3.38 -10.49
C ILE A 151 1.25 4.31 -11.48
N PHE A 152 0.08 4.83 -11.10
CA PHE A 152 -0.70 5.75 -11.93
C PHE A 152 0.03 7.07 -12.13
N GLY A 153 0.56 7.67 -11.06
CA GLY A 153 1.32 8.91 -11.14
C GLY A 153 2.62 8.73 -11.93
N LEU A 154 3.41 7.70 -11.60
CA LEU A 154 4.71 7.45 -12.20
C LEU A 154 4.61 7.09 -13.69
N ALA A 155 3.72 6.17 -14.05
CA ALA A 155 3.57 5.75 -15.44
C ALA A 155 3.11 6.90 -16.34
N ASN A 156 2.11 7.68 -15.91
CA ASN A 156 1.69 8.86 -16.67
C ASN A 156 2.80 9.92 -16.76
N ARG A 157 3.59 10.11 -15.70
CA ARG A 157 4.69 11.08 -15.69
C ARG A 157 5.87 10.68 -16.59
N LEU A 158 6.21 9.40 -16.65
CA LEU A 158 7.35 8.90 -17.42
C LEU A 158 7.00 8.51 -18.85
N LEU A 159 5.75 8.12 -19.13
CA LEU A 159 5.34 7.61 -20.44
C LEU A 159 4.46 8.58 -21.22
N ARG A 160 4.01 9.70 -20.63
CA ARG A 160 3.26 10.75 -21.33
C ARG A 160 3.91 12.10 -21.07
N ARG A 161 3.75 13.04 -21.99
CA ARG A 161 4.15 14.43 -21.79
C ARG A 161 3.22 15.19 -20.83
N VAL A 162 3.39 14.95 -19.52
CA VAL A 162 2.66 15.62 -18.43
C VAL A 162 3.65 16.37 -17.53
N SER A 163 3.27 17.53 -17.02
CA SER A 163 4.16 18.32 -16.17
C SER A 163 4.43 17.61 -14.84
N VAL A 164 5.68 17.66 -14.38
CA VAL A 164 6.08 17.09 -13.10
C VAL A 164 5.66 17.95 -11.91
N ASP A 165 5.20 19.18 -12.09
CA ASP A 165 4.84 20.11 -11.03
C ASP A 165 3.40 20.64 -11.21
N GLU A 166 2.79 21.10 -10.11
CA GLU A 166 1.39 21.55 -10.06
C GLU A 166 1.21 22.87 -10.84
N THR A 167 2.25 23.69 -10.93
CA THR A 167 2.28 24.98 -11.63
C THR A 167 3.71 25.52 -11.84
N PRO A 168 4.41 25.21 -12.94
CA PRO A 168 5.48 26.10 -13.39
C PRO A 168 5.23 26.64 -14.79
N ARG A 169 5.58 27.92 -14.98
CA ARG A 169 5.76 28.56 -16.29
C ARG A 169 7.27 28.77 -16.47
N PRO A 170 7.96 28.02 -17.36
CA PRO A 170 7.47 26.98 -18.27
C PRO A 170 7.27 25.59 -17.61
N PRO A 171 6.43 24.72 -18.20
CA PRO A 171 6.22 23.36 -17.71
C PRO A 171 7.49 22.52 -17.83
N VAL A 172 7.81 21.77 -16.77
CA VAL A 172 8.91 20.80 -16.75
C VAL A 172 8.36 19.39 -16.96
N TYR A 173 9.03 18.61 -17.79
CA TYR A 173 8.68 17.23 -18.13
C TYR A 173 9.82 16.28 -17.77
N ALA A 174 9.49 15.02 -17.51
CA ALA A 174 10.47 13.96 -17.24
C ALA A 174 10.18 12.69 -18.04
N ASN A 175 9.33 12.80 -19.07
CA ASN A 175 8.89 11.66 -19.84
C ASN A 175 10.01 11.10 -20.72
N VAL A 176 10.16 9.79 -20.70
CA VAL A 176 11.11 9.03 -21.55
C VAL A 176 10.44 8.51 -22.83
N ALA A 177 9.10 8.52 -22.85
CA ALA A 177 8.27 8.24 -24.02
C ALA A 177 7.10 9.25 -24.06
N ASP A 178 6.45 9.38 -25.21
CA ASP A 178 5.27 10.25 -25.38
C ASP A 178 4.10 9.44 -25.94
N LEU A 179 3.55 8.59 -25.09
CA LEU A 179 2.43 7.71 -25.39
C LEU A 179 1.10 8.41 -25.06
N ASP A 180 0.02 7.96 -25.69
CA ASP A 180 -1.32 8.43 -25.38
C ASP A 180 -1.84 7.79 -24.07
N PHE A 181 -2.88 8.40 -23.48
CA PHE A 181 -3.42 7.96 -22.20
C PHE A 181 -3.92 6.51 -22.22
N ARG A 182 -4.50 6.06 -23.34
CA ARG A 182 -5.02 4.70 -23.46
C ARG A 182 -3.89 3.67 -23.38
N THR A 183 -2.80 3.89 -24.11
CA THR A 183 -1.63 2.99 -24.09
C THR A 183 -1.00 2.92 -22.70
N VAL A 184 -0.83 4.06 -22.02
CA VAL A 184 -0.30 4.07 -20.65
C VAL A 184 -1.23 3.36 -19.67
N ASN A 185 -2.54 3.49 -19.83
CA ASN A 185 -3.48 2.75 -18.99
C ASN A 185 -3.39 1.23 -19.20
N ILE A 186 -3.18 0.77 -20.44
CA ILE A 186 -2.90 -0.65 -20.72
C ILE A 186 -1.63 -1.10 -20.00
N VAL A 187 -0.56 -0.31 -20.03
CA VAL A 187 0.69 -0.62 -19.31
C VAL A 187 0.47 -0.71 -17.80
N ILE A 188 -0.31 0.22 -17.22
CA ILE A 188 -0.65 0.20 -15.79
C ILE A 188 -1.44 -1.06 -15.43
N ILE A 189 -2.48 -1.40 -16.20
CA ILE A 189 -3.31 -2.59 -15.97
C ILE A 189 -2.48 -3.87 -16.12
N ALA A 190 -1.68 -3.98 -17.18
CA ALA A 190 -0.80 -5.13 -17.40
C ALA A 190 0.20 -5.31 -16.26
N SER A 191 0.80 -4.22 -15.79
CA SER A 191 1.70 -4.22 -14.62
C SER A 191 0.96 -4.63 -13.34
N ALA A 192 -0.27 -4.14 -13.15
CA ALA A 192 -1.08 -4.49 -11.99
C ALA A 192 -1.46 -5.97 -11.96
N LEU A 193 -1.86 -6.52 -13.11
CA LEU A 193 -2.13 -7.95 -13.28
C LEU A 193 -0.87 -8.79 -13.06
N LEU A 194 0.26 -8.39 -13.64
CA LEU A 194 1.53 -9.09 -13.48
C LEU A 194 1.94 -9.17 -11.99
N LEU A 195 1.89 -8.04 -11.29
CA LEU A 195 2.21 -7.98 -9.87
C LEU A 195 1.19 -8.77 -9.03
N GLY A 196 -0.11 -8.65 -9.32
CA GLY A 196 -1.16 -9.43 -8.66
C GLY A 196 -0.98 -10.94 -8.84
N PHE A 197 -0.71 -11.40 -10.06
CA PHE A 197 -0.41 -12.81 -10.33
C PHE A 197 0.89 -13.26 -9.68
N SER A 198 1.92 -12.41 -9.65
CA SER A 198 3.17 -12.73 -8.95
C SER A 198 2.97 -12.91 -7.45
N PHE A 199 2.06 -12.14 -6.84
CA PHE A 199 1.70 -12.27 -5.43
C PHE A 199 0.99 -13.60 -5.16
N VAL A 200 -0.02 -13.91 -5.97
CA VAL A 200 -0.74 -15.19 -5.91
C VAL A 200 0.21 -16.38 -6.12
N GLY A 201 1.11 -16.29 -7.11
CA GLY A 201 2.07 -17.34 -7.42
C GLY A 201 3.22 -17.48 -6.41
N ALA A 202 3.51 -16.44 -5.63
CA ALA A 202 4.49 -16.48 -4.54
C ALA A 202 3.92 -17.12 -3.27
N MET A 203 2.61 -17.02 -3.04
CA MET A 203 1.95 -17.50 -1.83
C MET A 203 1.85 -19.04 -1.79
N PRO A 204 2.13 -19.68 -0.64
CA PRO A 204 1.94 -21.12 -0.49
C PRO A 204 0.47 -21.50 -0.57
N ARG A 205 0.14 -22.63 -1.24
CA ARG A 205 -1.25 -23.12 -1.37
C ARG A 205 -1.87 -23.42 -0.01
N GLN A 206 -1.13 -24.11 0.85
CA GLN A 206 -1.52 -24.33 2.23
C GLN A 206 -0.99 -23.18 3.09
N ARG A 207 -1.86 -22.59 3.90
CA ARG A 207 -1.48 -21.50 4.80
C ARG A 207 -0.68 -22.08 5.97
N ALA A 208 0.45 -21.45 6.28
CA ALA A 208 1.19 -21.66 7.51
C ALA A 208 1.16 -20.36 8.34
N PRO A 209 0.86 -20.39 9.65
CA PRO A 209 0.83 -19.19 10.49
C PRO A 209 2.14 -18.39 10.49
N GLU A 210 3.29 -19.04 10.24
CA GLU A 210 4.61 -18.42 10.11
C GLU A 210 4.78 -17.54 8.85
N GLY A 211 3.93 -17.76 7.83
CA GLY A 211 3.94 -17.02 6.56
C GLY A 211 3.06 -15.78 6.58
N ASP A 212 2.10 -15.69 7.51
CA ASP A 212 1.08 -14.64 7.56
C ASP A 212 1.68 -13.23 7.51
N ALA A 213 2.72 -12.96 8.31
CA ALA A 213 3.35 -11.64 8.36
C ALA A 213 3.91 -11.20 7.00
N ARG A 214 4.43 -12.15 6.22
CA ARG A 214 5.04 -11.89 4.90
C ARG A 214 3.98 -11.62 3.86
N GLU A 215 2.90 -12.39 3.89
CA GLU A 215 1.74 -12.19 3.02
C GLU A 215 1.08 -10.84 3.29
N PHE A 216 0.88 -10.50 4.56
CA PHE A 216 0.34 -9.20 4.97
C PHE A 216 1.24 -8.04 4.59
N ALA A 217 2.57 -8.18 4.75
CA ALA A 217 3.53 -7.15 4.35
C ALA A 217 3.54 -6.93 2.83
N ALA A 218 3.54 -8.01 2.05
CA ALA A 218 3.47 -7.94 0.59
C ALA A 218 2.14 -7.34 0.12
N LEU A 219 1.02 -7.71 0.76
CA LEU A 219 -0.30 -7.13 0.49
C LEU A 219 -0.31 -5.62 0.75
N LEU A 220 0.25 -5.14 1.87
CA LEU A 220 0.33 -3.70 2.16
C LEU A 220 1.14 -2.94 1.10
N LEU A 221 2.24 -3.53 0.61
CA LEU A 221 3.04 -2.92 -0.45
C LEU A 221 2.28 -2.86 -1.77
N LEU A 222 1.55 -3.91 -2.15
CA LEU A 222 0.69 -3.89 -3.34
C LEU A 222 -0.44 -2.85 -3.20
N ILE A 223 -1.08 -2.77 -2.03
CA ILE A 223 -2.08 -1.74 -1.75
C ILE A 223 -1.47 -0.34 -1.92
N LEU A 224 -0.26 -0.11 -1.40
CA LEU A 224 0.44 1.16 -1.51
C LEU A 224 0.78 1.51 -2.98
N ILE A 225 1.29 0.53 -3.75
CA ILE A 225 1.64 0.67 -5.17
C ILE A 225 0.41 1.01 -6.04
N PHE A 226 -0.72 0.34 -5.78
CA PHE A 226 -1.96 0.49 -6.54
C PHE A 226 -2.91 1.57 -6.01
N THR A 227 -2.55 2.25 -4.91
CA THR A 227 -3.30 3.42 -4.48
C THR A 227 -3.16 4.52 -5.55
N PRO A 228 -4.25 5.06 -6.12
CA PRO A 228 -4.14 6.04 -7.21
C PRO A 228 -3.30 7.27 -6.86
N LEU A 229 -3.41 7.75 -5.61
CA LEU A 229 -2.62 8.85 -5.05
C LEU A 229 -1.77 8.37 -3.87
N ALA A 230 -0.51 8.02 -4.15
CA ALA A 230 0.48 7.67 -3.15
C ALA A 230 1.47 8.82 -2.96
N PHE A 231 1.07 9.84 -2.17
CA PHE A 231 1.96 10.92 -1.75
C PHE A 231 2.86 10.48 -0.59
N GLY A 232 3.94 11.23 -0.34
CA GLY A 232 4.97 10.90 0.65
C GLY A 232 4.44 10.46 2.02
N TYR A 233 3.42 11.13 2.56
CA TYR A 233 2.81 10.76 3.85
C TYR A 233 2.29 9.30 3.88
N LEU A 234 1.90 8.73 2.73
CA LEU A 234 1.37 7.36 2.63
C LEU A 234 2.46 6.31 2.86
N PHE A 235 3.72 6.65 2.61
CA PHE A 235 4.87 5.76 2.77
C PHE A 235 5.24 5.47 4.24
N VAL A 236 4.53 6.04 5.21
CA VAL A 236 4.54 5.51 6.58
C VAL A 236 4.08 4.04 6.64
N TRP A 237 3.33 3.56 5.64
CA TRP A 237 2.94 2.16 5.50
C TRP A 237 4.13 1.22 5.30
N LEU A 238 5.30 1.73 4.91
CA LEU A 238 6.54 0.95 4.84
C LEU A 238 7.02 0.48 6.23
N MET A 239 6.50 1.04 7.32
CA MET A 239 6.90 0.72 8.70
C MET A 239 6.87 -0.78 8.99
N PHE A 240 5.83 -1.49 8.54
CA PHE A 240 5.69 -2.94 8.75
C PHE A 240 6.59 -3.79 7.83
N PRO A 241 6.53 -3.67 6.49
CA PRO A 241 7.36 -4.46 5.60
C PRO A 241 8.86 -4.23 5.81
N LEU A 242 9.29 -2.99 6.10
CA LEU A 242 10.70 -2.70 6.44
C LEU A 242 11.12 -3.42 7.72
N ALA A 243 10.33 -3.32 8.80
CA ALA A 243 10.67 -3.97 10.06
C ALA A 243 10.80 -5.49 9.89
N LEU A 244 9.90 -6.09 9.11
CA LEU A 244 9.93 -7.52 8.82
C LEU A 244 11.17 -7.92 8.00
N LEU A 245 11.48 -7.21 6.92
CA LEU A 245 12.63 -7.52 6.07
C LEU A 245 13.97 -7.26 6.76
N ILE A 246 14.08 -6.20 7.59
CA ILE A 246 15.28 -5.94 8.40
C ILE A 246 15.50 -7.09 9.38
N LYS A 247 14.46 -7.52 10.12
CA LYS A 247 14.56 -8.67 11.04
C LYS A 247 15.07 -9.91 10.29
N ARG A 248 14.43 -10.27 9.17
CA ARG A 248 14.83 -11.43 8.37
C ARG A 248 16.26 -11.34 7.83
N SER A 249 16.71 -10.15 7.46
CA SER A 249 18.09 -9.96 6.97
C SER A 249 19.16 -10.15 8.07
N LEU A 250 18.78 -10.02 9.34
CA LEU A 250 19.66 -10.24 10.48
C LEU A 250 19.64 -11.69 10.98
N ASP A 251 18.56 -12.42 10.70
CA ASP A 251 18.39 -13.83 11.08
C ASP A 251 19.30 -14.72 10.21
N ARG A 252 20.46 -15.12 10.75
CA ARG A 252 21.48 -15.92 10.06
C ARG A 252 21.01 -17.28 9.54
N ALA A 253 19.89 -17.78 10.05
CA ALA A 253 19.29 -19.05 9.62
C ALA A 253 18.55 -18.94 8.27
N GLU A 254 18.26 -17.72 7.80
CA GLU A 254 17.48 -17.50 6.58
C GLU A 254 18.33 -16.85 5.49
N SER A 255 18.58 -17.60 4.41
CA SER A 255 19.29 -17.10 3.22
C SER A 255 18.35 -16.25 2.36
N MET A 256 18.11 -15.01 2.78
CA MET A 256 17.44 -13.99 1.96
C MET A 256 18.50 -13.09 1.33
N SER A 257 18.49 -12.93 0.01
CA SER A 257 19.37 -11.97 -0.66
C SER A 257 19.03 -10.54 -0.19
N PRO A 258 19.98 -9.78 0.38
CA PRO A 258 19.73 -8.44 0.89
C PRO A 258 19.61 -7.40 -0.23
N ALA A 259 19.86 -7.76 -1.48
CA ALA A 259 19.97 -6.81 -2.60
C ALA A 259 18.74 -5.91 -2.73
N CYS A 260 17.53 -6.48 -2.72
CA CYS A 260 16.29 -5.69 -2.84
C CYS A 260 16.04 -4.77 -1.64
N LEU A 261 16.42 -5.19 -0.43
CA LEU A 261 16.34 -4.34 0.76
C LEU A 261 17.35 -3.18 0.67
N LEU A 262 18.58 -3.45 0.25
CA LEU A 262 19.61 -2.42 0.05
C LEU A 262 19.22 -1.41 -1.03
N ILE A 263 18.63 -1.86 -2.14
CA ILE A 263 18.10 -0.99 -3.18
C ILE A 263 17.00 -0.09 -2.60
N ALA A 264 16.05 -0.65 -1.84
CA ALA A 264 15.00 0.13 -1.21
C ALA A 264 15.57 1.18 -0.24
N LEU A 265 16.55 0.81 0.59
CA LEU A 265 17.22 1.73 1.51
C LEU A 265 17.97 2.84 0.75
N ALA A 266 18.68 2.51 -0.32
CA ALA A 266 19.37 3.49 -1.15
C ALA A 266 18.39 4.50 -1.79
N LEU A 267 17.24 4.02 -2.27
CA LEU A 267 16.19 4.88 -2.84
C LEU A 267 15.51 5.77 -1.79
N LEU A 268 15.29 5.26 -0.58
CA LEU A 268 14.78 6.04 0.55
C LEU A 268 15.79 7.12 0.95
N THR A 269 17.08 6.79 1.03
CA THR A 269 18.16 7.75 1.30
C THR A 269 18.27 8.81 0.20
N ALA A 270 18.21 8.41 -1.07
CA ALA A 270 18.18 9.35 -2.19
C ALA A 270 16.97 10.30 -2.11
N THR A 271 15.83 9.80 -1.65
CA THR A 271 14.63 10.61 -1.40
C THR A 271 14.82 11.57 -0.23
N ALA A 272 15.54 11.16 0.83
CA ALA A 272 15.83 12.04 1.95
C ALA A 272 16.79 13.18 1.56
N ILE A 273 17.79 12.89 0.72
CA ILE A 273 18.80 13.87 0.29
C ILE A 273 18.24 14.82 -0.79
N ALA A 274 17.58 14.26 -1.81
CA ALA A 274 17.10 15.00 -2.98
C ALA A 274 15.63 14.66 -3.28
N PRO A 275 14.69 15.03 -2.40
CA PRO A 275 13.32 14.54 -2.43
C PRO A 275 12.61 14.78 -3.76
N ARG A 276 12.76 15.98 -4.33
CA ARG A 276 12.11 16.31 -5.61
C ARG A 276 12.71 15.49 -6.75
N PHE A 277 14.03 15.49 -6.91
CA PHE A 277 14.70 14.80 -8.01
C PHE A 277 14.47 13.29 -7.97
N ALA A 278 14.67 12.66 -6.80
CA ALA A 278 14.47 11.22 -6.63
C ALA A 278 13.02 10.81 -6.91
N GLN A 279 12.04 11.59 -6.43
CA GLN A 279 10.63 11.27 -6.62
C GLN A 279 10.14 11.55 -8.05
N ILE A 280 10.74 12.48 -8.82
CA ILE A 280 10.44 12.61 -10.25
C ILE A 280 10.56 11.24 -10.94
N TYR A 281 11.60 10.47 -10.62
CA TYR A 281 11.85 9.15 -11.17
C TYR A 281 11.27 7.99 -10.34
N GLY A 282 10.39 8.29 -9.36
CA GLY A 282 9.63 7.27 -8.66
C GLY A 282 10.40 6.54 -7.56
N SER A 283 11.37 7.18 -6.91
CA SER A 283 12.18 6.55 -5.86
C SER A 283 11.37 5.83 -4.78
N LEU A 284 10.25 6.41 -4.33
CA LEU A 284 9.40 5.78 -3.31
C LEU A 284 8.60 4.60 -3.88
N PHE A 285 8.11 4.72 -5.12
CA PHE A 285 7.48 3.61 -5.84
C PHE A 285 8.44 2.43 -5.97
N LEU A 286 9.66 2.69 -6.46
CA LEU A 286 10.69 1.69 -6.68
C LEU A 286 11.18 1.08 -5.36
N ALA A 287 11.22 1.84 -4.27
CA ALA A 287 11.50 1.31 -2.94
C ALA A 287 10.41 0.32 -2.51
N ALA A 288 9.13 0.69 -2.62
CA ALA A 288 8.02 -0.20 -2.29
C ALA A 288 8.01 -1.46 -3.17
N LEU A 289 8.27 -1.31 -4.48
CA LEU A 289 8.40 -2.43 -5.41
C LEU A 289 9.56 -3.36 -5.05
N SER A 290 10.72 -2.81 -4.70
CA SER A 290 11.89 -3.59 -4.29
C SER A 290 11.62 -4.39 -3.02
N LEU A 291 10.98 -3.79 -2.02
CA LEU A 291 10.55 -4.51 -0.81
C LEU A 291 9.53 -5.60 -1.12
N TYR A 292 8.63 -5.35 -2.07
CA TYR A 292 7.64 -6.33 -2.50
C TYR A 292 8.32 -7.53 -3.17
N LEU A 293 9.26 -7.28 -4.08
CA LEU A 293 10.03 -8.33 -4.75
C LEU A 293 10.85 -9.16 -3.75
N ALA A 294 11.42 -8.53 -2.72
CA ALA A 294 12.11 -9.25 -1.64
C ALA A 294 11.17 -10.22 -0.92
N LEU A 295 9.96 -9.76 -0.54
CA LEU A 295 8.96 -10.59 0.14
C LEU A 295 8.41 -11.70 -0.77
N ALA A 296 8.15 -11.39 -2.05
CA ALA A 296 7.66 -12.38 -3.00
C ALA A 296 8.71 -13.48 -3.27
N ALA A 297 9.99 -13.12 -3.38
CA ALA A 297 11.08 -14.07 -3.51
C ALA A 297 11.23 -14.94 -2.25
N ASP A 298 11.12 -14.34 -1.06
CA ASP A 298 11.19 -15.03 0.21
C ASP A 298 10.04 -16.06 0.40
N LEU A 299 8.81 -15.65 0.09
CA LEU A 299 7.63 -16.52 0.09
C LEU A 299 7.81 -17.72 -0.87
N ARG A 300 8.36 -17.48 -2.06
CA ARG A 300 8.59 -18.52 -3.06
C ARG A 300 9.74 -19.47 -2.71
N CYS A 301 10.77 -18.99 -2.01
CA CYS A 301 11.89 -19.83 -1.58
C CYS A 301 11.42 -20.91 -0.58
N ARG A 302 10.60 -20.53 0.39
CA ARG A 302 10.02 -21.49 1.36
C ARG A 302 9.13 -22.54 0.71
N LEU A 303 8.36 -22.16 -0.31
CA LEU A 303 7.58 -23.11 -1.11
C LEU A 303 8.44 -24.25 -1.70
N ARG A 304 9.64 -23.93 -2.18
CA ARG A 304 10.55 -24.92 -2.77
C ARG A 304 11.20 -25.82 -1.72
N LEU A 305 11.43 -25.31 -0.51
CA LEU A 305 12.00 -26.08 0.59
C LEU A 305 11.00 -27.10 1.17
N ILE A 306 9.70 -26.79 1.17
CA ILE A 306 8.65 -27.72 1.63
C ILE A 306 8.37 -28.82 0.59
N ALA A 307 8.61 -28.55 -0.69
CA ALA A 307 8.36 -29.50 -1.78
C ALA A 307 9.52 -30.49 -2.02
N ARG A 308 10.65 -30.34 -1.30
CA ARG A 308 11.80 -31.25 -1.32
C ARG A 308 11.79 -32.09 -0.05
#